data_AF-A0A917VBH9-F1
#
_entry.id   AF-A0A917VBH9-F1
#
_cell.length_a   1.000
_cell.length_b   1.000
_cell.length_c   1.000
_cell.angle_alpha   90.00
_cell.angle_beta   90.00
_cell.angle_gamma   90.00
#
_symmetry.space_group_name_H-M   'P 1'
#
loop_
_entity.id
_entity.type
_entity.pdbx_description
1 polymer ?
#
loop_
_entity_poly.entity_id
_entity_poly.type
_entity_poly.pdbx_seq_one_letter_code
_entity_poly.pdbx_strand_id
1 'polypeptide(L)'
;MTTPPPYPPPPGGPPPYGSYGPPGGYPQQPPRKKSNAGIIVGIVAAVFVLCGMGGCVAFLVSTSDSDDADATFSQPTTSIQAEIGPDPASPGQPSQPPAASVRDGKFEFTVVAVDPPVPVVGDDFLQETAQGEFIVVHLTIGNTSKEAQSYSSDDQKLVDTQNREYTPDSGADLIINGESAWFTEINPGNAIQVALAYDVSPGTVPAKLEVHDSFLSDGATIALR
;
A
#
# COMPACT_ATOMS: atom_id res chain seq x y z
N MET A 1 46.66 52.62 59.63
CA MET A 1 47.75 51.71 59.20
C MET A 1 47.22 50.92 58.02
N THR A 2 47.67 51.28 56.82
CA THR A 2 47.11 50.90 55.52
C THR A 2 47.89 49.72 54.94
N THR A 3 47.20 48.64 54.60
CA THR A 3 47.78 47.47 53.92
C THR A 3 48.02 47.77 52.43
N PRO A 4 49.17 47.39 51.86
CA PRO A 4 49.47 47.63 50.44
C PRO A 4 48.61 46.75 49.51
N PRO A 5 48.36 47.20 48.26
CA PRO A 5 47.58 46.45 47.28
C PRO A 5 48.32 45.21 46.76
N PRO A 6 47.58 44.16 46.33
CA PRO A 6 48.19 42.94 45.78
C PRO A 6 48.84 43.19 44.41
N TYR A 7 49.95 42.49 44.16
CA TYR A 7 50.71 42.54 42.90
C TYR A 7 49.94 41.93 41.72
N PRO A 8 50.13 42.45 40.49
CA PRO A 8 49.53 41.87 39.29
C PRO A 8 50.20 40.53 38.90
N PRO A 9 49.46 39.61 38.26
CA PRO A 9 50.01 38.34 37.78
C PRO A 9 50.99 38.55 36.61
N PRO A 10 51.99 37.66 36.45
CA PRO A 10 52.98 37.77 35.38
C PRO A 10 52.36 37.51 33.98
N PRO A 11 52.94 38.09 32.90
CA PRO A 11 52.44 37.90 31.54
C PRO A 11 52.49 36.43 31.11
N GLY A 12 51.39 35.94 30.53
CA GLY A 12 51.28 34.58 30.00
C GLY A 12 52.31 34.32 28.90
N GLY A 13 53.00 33.17 28.98
CA GLY A 13 53.94 32.72 27.95
C GLY A 13 53.24 32.35 26.64
N PRO A 14 53.99 32.30 25.52
CA PRO A 14 53.43 31.95 24.21
C PRO A 14 52.91 30.50 24.18
N PRO A 15 51.85 30.22 23.41
CA PRO A 15 51.26 28.88 23.33
C PRO A 15 52.24 27.88 22.67
N PRO A 16 52.20 26.60 23.06
CA PRO A 16 53.04 25.57 22.47
C PRO A 16 52.70 25.34 20.99
N TYR A 17 53.75 25.15 20.18
CA TYR A 17 53.67 24.88 18.74
C TYR A 17 52.76 23.68 18.44
N GLY A 18 51.80 23.91 17.54
CA GLY A 18 50.86 22.90 17.07
C GLY A 18 51.55 21.77 16.31
N SER A 19 51.08 20.55 16.59
CA SER A 19 51.41 19.33 15.85
C SER A 19 50.84 19.42 14.43
N TYR A 20 51.72 19.28 13.43
CA TYR A 20 51.35 19.16 12.03
C TYR A 20 50.54 17.87 11.80
N GLY A 21 49.26 18.02 11.46
CA GLY A 21 48.42 16.93 10.95
C GLY A 21 48.83 16.53 9.51
N PRO A 22 48.57 15.28 9.08
CA PRO A 22 48.93 14.80 7.75
C PRO A 22 48.18 15.54 6.64
N PRO A 23 48.78 15.69 5.44
CA PRO A 23 48.21 16.48 4.35
C PRO A 23 46.88 15.91 3.84
N GLY A 24 45.96 16.83 3.53
CA GLY A 24 44.58 16.56 3.14
C GLY A 24 44.43 15.55 2.00
N GLY A 25 43.49 14.62 2.18
CA GLY A 25 43.04 13.71 1.13
C GLY A 25 42.28 14.47 0.04
N TYR A 26 42.54 14.09 -1.21
CA TYR A 26 41.81 14.52 -2.39
C TYR A 26 40.31 14.21 -2.24
N PRO A 27 39.39 15.03 -2.81
CA PRO A 27 37.97 14.70 -2.82
C PRO A 27 37.77 13.38 -3.58
N GLN A 28 37.23 12.38 -2.88
CA GLN A 28 36.80 11.11 -3.47
C GLN A 28 35.67 11.42 -4.46
N GLN A 29 35.89 11.17 -5.75
CA GLN A 29 34.79 11.12 -6.71
C GLN A 29 33.83 10.00 -6.28
N PRO A 30 32.50 10.26 -6.21
CA PRO A 30 31.56 9.20 -5.89
C PRO A 30 31.69 8.06 -6.92
N PRO A 31 31.62 6.79 -6.50
CA PRO A 31 31.80 5.66 -7.39
C PRO A 31 30.81 5.76 -8.55
N ARG A 32 31.33 5.75 -9.78
CA ARG A 32 30.49 5.71 -10.99
C ARG A 32 29.61 4.47 -10.91
N LYS A 33 28.31 4.66 -10.70
CA LYS A 33 27.32 3.58 -10.78
C LYS A 33 27.47 2.92 -12.16
N LYS A 34 27.87 1.65 -12.17
CA LYS A 34 27.81 0.83 -13.37
C LYS A 34 26.35 0.75 -13.78
N SER A 35 25.99 1.38 -14.88
CA SER A 35 24.63 1.34 -15.40
C SER A 35 24.35 -0.06 -15.93
N ASN A 36 23.32 -0.72 -15.41
CA ASN A 36 22.81 -1.99 -15.92
C ASN A 36 22.06 -1.81 -17.27
N ALA A 37 22.24 -0.68 -17.95
CA ALA A 37 21.60 -0.35 -19.21
C ALA A 37 21.82 -1.44 -20.28
N GLY A 38 23.02 -2.06 -20.32
CA GLY A 38 23.27 -3.20 -21.21
C GLY A 38 22.45 -4.45 -20.87
N ILE A 39 22.16 -4.69 -19.59
CA ILE A 39 21.32 -5.80 -19.14
C ILE A 39 19.86 -5.52 -19.48
N ILE A 40 19.39 -4.30 -19.25
CA ILE A 40 18.01 -3.88 -19.55
C ILE A 40 17.75 -3.98 -21.05
N VAL A 41 18.66 -3.47 -21.89
CA VAL A 41 18.56 -3.60 -23.35
C VAL A 41 18.59 -5.06 -23.78
N GLY A 42 19.39 -5.90 -23.13
CA GLY A 42 19.42 -7.35 -23.37
C GLY A 42 18.09 -8.05 -23.06
N ILE A 43 17.45 -7.70 -21.94
CA ILE A 43 16.14 -8.27 -21.54
C ILE A 43 15.04 -7.80 -22.48
N VAL A 44 14.98 -6.51 -22.82
CA VAL A 44 13.97 -5.98 -23.76
C VAL A 44 14.13 -6.62 -25.14
N ALA A 45 15.36 -6.78 -25.63
CA ALA A 45 15.63 -7.49 -26.89
C ALA A 45 15.21 -8.97 -26.81
N ALA A 46 15.49 -9.66 -25.70
CA ALA A 46 15.06 -11.04 -25.50
C ALA A 46 13.53 -11.19 -25.49
N VAL A 47 12.80 -10.30 -24.81
CA VAL A 47 11.32 -10.29 -24.79
C VAL A 47 10.76 -9.98 -26.18
N PHE A 48 11.34 -9.03 -26.91
CA PHE A 48 10.92 -8.74 -28.29
C PHE A 48 11.20 -9.89 -29.26
N VAL A 49 12.28 -10.66 -29.08
CA VAL A 49 12.54 -11.86 -29.87
C VAL A 49 11.57 -12.99 -29.50
N LEU A 50 11.27 -13.14 -28.21
CA LEU A 50 10.35 -14.17 -27.69
C LEU A 50 8.89 -13.88 -28.08
N CYS A 51 8.50 -12.60 -28.16
CA CYS A 51 7.18 -12.17 -28.65
C CYS A 51 7.13 -11.97 -30.18
N GLY A 52 8.28 -11.71 -30.84
CA GLY A 52 8.38 -11.38 -32.26
C GLY A 52 8.56 -12.58 -33.19
N MET A 53 8.90 -13.77 -32.67
CA MET A 53 8.94 -15.03 -33.40
C MET A 53 8.18 -16.10 -32.63
N GLY A 54 6.84 -16.08 -32.67
CA GLY A 54 6.06 -17.10 -31.98
C GLY A 54 4.54 -16.95 -31.99
N GLY A 55 3.97 -16.32 -33.03
CA GLY A 55 2.55 -16.53 -33.32
C GLY A 55 2.32 -17.98 -33.74
N CYS A 56 1.31 -18.62 -33.13
CA CYS A 56 0.74 -19.94 -33.44
C CYS A 56 1.52 -21.18 -32.94
N VAL A 57 1.07 -21.73 -31.80
CA VAL A 57 1.05 -23.20 -31.61
C VAL A 57 -0.35 -23.60 -31.20
N ALA A 58 -1.20 -23.87 -32.20
CA ALA A 58 -2.31 -24.78 -32.05
C ALA A 58 -1.71 -26.20 -32.01
N PHE A 59 -1.93 -26.94 -30.92
CA PHE A 59 -1.71 -28.39 -30.91
C PHE A 59 -2.97 -29.07 -30.35
N LEU A 60 -3.68 -29.72 -31.28
CA LEU A 60 -4.76 -30.68 -31.05
C LEU A 60 -4.17 -32.10 -30.97
N VAL A 61 -4.99 -33.06 -30.48
CA VAL A 61 -4.91 -34.55 -30.61
C VAL A 61 -4.11 -35.26 -29.48
N SER A 62 -4.55 -36.31 -28.77
CA SER A 62 -5.68 -37.28 -28.79
C SER A 62 -6.01 -37.68 -27.32
N THR A 63 -7.25 -37.88 -26.89
CA THR A 63 -8.08 -39.10 -26.98
C THR A 63 -7.42 -40.40 -26.49
N SER A 64 -7.88 -40.90 -25.34
CA SER A 64 -8.14 -42.32 -25.08
C SER A 64 -9.27 -42.42 -24.05
N ASP A 65 -10.24 -43.23 -24.44
CA ASP A 65 -11.55 -43.52 -23.86
C ASP A 65 -11.46 -44.62 -22.79
N SER A 66 -12.46 -44.66 -21.90
CA SER A 66 -13.20 -45.86 -21.44
C SER A 66 -13.65 -45.82 -19.97
N ASP A 67 -14.97 -45.63 -19.85
CA ASP A 67 -15.94 -46.47 -19.13
C ASP A 67 -16.09 -46.41 -17.60
N ASP A 68 -17.19 -45.76 -17.23
CA ASP A 68 -18.37 -46.30 -16.54
C ASP A 68 -18.27 -46.87 -15.12
N ALA A 69 -18.98 -46.21 -14.19
CA ALA A 69 -19.75 -46.87 -13.14
C ALA A 69 -20.83 -45.91 -12.60
N ASP A 70 -22.00 -46.05 -13.21
CA ASP A 70 -23.33 -46.01 -12.61
C ASP A 70 -23.41 -45.93 -11.07
N ALA A 71 -24.21 -44.97 -10.58
CA ALA A 71 -25.05 -45.16 -9.40
C ALA A 71 -26.20 -44.14 -9.43
N THR A 72 -27.22 -44.44 -10.23
CA THR A 72 -28.56 -43.88 -10.01
C THR A 72 -29.24 -44.64 -8.89
N PHE A 73 -29.61 -43.96 -7.79
CA PHE A 73 -30.81 -44.33 -7.04
C PHE A 73 -31.53 -43.09 -6.51
N SER A 74 -32.85 -43.14 -6.64
CA SER A 74 -33.80 -42.03 -6.54
C SER A 74 -34.66 -42.13 -5.28
N GLN A 75 -35.01 -40.95 -4.73
CA GLN A 75 -36.27 -40.57 -4.04
C GLN A 75 -36.45 -40.92 -2.55
N PRO A 76 -37.39 -40.29 -1.79
CA PRO A 76 -38.31 -39.16 -2.10
C PRO A 76 -38.41 -38.00 -1.05
N THR A 77 -38.98 -36.87 -1.51
CA THR A 77 -39.98 -35.92 -0.93
C THR A 77 -40.10 -35.69 0.59
N THR A 78 -40.01 -34.44 1.06
CA THR A 78 -41.14 -33.63 1.63
C THR A 78 -40.64 -32.30 2.23
N SER A 79 -41.36 -31.24 1.85
CA SER A 79 -41.36 -29.86 2.29
C SER A 79 -41.45 -29.60 3.80
N ILE A 80 -40.74 -28.57 4.29
CA ILE A 80 -41.31 -27.57 5.23
C ILE A 80 -40.80 -26.17 4.85
N GLN A 81 -41.77 -25.29 4.64
CA GLN A 81 -41.70 -23.83 4.59
C GLN A 81 -42.12 -23.30 5.98
N ALA A 82 -41.69 -22.06 6.31
CA ALA A 82 -42.07 -21.20 7.45
C ALA A 82 -41.05 -21.24 8.62
N GLU A 83 -40.68 -20.14 9.27
CA GLU A 83 -41.33 -18.83 9.43
C GLU A 83 -40.33 -17.66 9.44
N ILE A 84 -40.76 -16.56 8.82
CA ILE A 84 -40.33 -15.21 9.14
C ILE A 84 -40.95 -14.86 10.50
N GLY A 85 -40.12 -14.48 11.48
CA GLY A 85 -40.53 -13.84 12.71
C GLY A 85 -39.49 -12.78 13.09
N PRO A 86 -39.85 -11.48 13.18
CA PRO A 86 -38.91 -10.42 13.50
C PRO A 86 -38.73 -10.26 15.03
N ASP A 87 -37.73 -9.44 15.37
CA ASP A 87 -37.62 -8.57 16.57
C ASP A 87 -36.59 -9.01 17.64
N PRO A 88 -35.92 -8.09 18.39
CA PRO A 88 -35.78 -6.63 18.24
C PRO A 88 -34.32 -6.14 18.10
N ALA A 89 -34.22 -4.92 17.56
CA ALA A 89 -33.01 -4.12 17.42
C ALA A 89 -32.34 -3.80 18.77
N SER A 90 -31.00 -3.80 18.78
CA SER A 90 -30.19 -3.01 19.71
C SER A 90 -29.55 -1.85 18.94
N PRO A 91 -29.59 -0.60 19.44
CA PRO A 91 -29.38 0.60 18.65
C PRO A 91 -27.90 1.02 18.56
N GLY A 92 -27.49 1.51 17.38
CA GLY A 92 -26.39 2.48 17.29
C GLY A 92 -25.27 2.19 16.30
N GLN A 93 -25.57 2.20 15.01
CA GLN A 93 -24.68 2.79 13.99
C GLN A 93 -25.56 3.17 12.80
N PRO A 94 -25.49 4.40 12.24
CA PRO A 94 -26.15 4.65 10.97
C PRO A 94 -25.61 3.63 9.97
N SER A 95 -26.49 2.74 9.50
CA SER A 95 -26.20 1.84 8.39
C SER A 95 -26.10 2.71 7.15
N GLN A 96 -24.94 3.34 6.97
CA GLN A 96 -24.57 3.88 5.67
C GLN A 96 -24.70 2.72 4.68
N PRO A 97 -25.42 2.88 3.55
CA PRO A 97 -25.47 1.83 2.55
C PRO A 97 -24.02 1.41 2.25
N PRO A 98 -23.72 0.10 2.15
CA PRO A 98 -22.39 -0.32 1.76
C PRO A 98 -22.04 0.46 0.49
N ALA A 99 -20.91 1.15 0.47
CA ALA A 99 -20.42 1.69 -0.78
C ALA A 99 -20.39 0.55 -1.80
N ALA A 100 -20.70 0.83 -3.06
CA ALA A 100 -20.68 -0.20 -4.09
C ALA A 100 -19.32 -0.94 -4.06
N SER A 101 -19.36 -2.26 -3.91
CA SER A 101 -18.15 -3.07 -4.01
C SER A 101 -17.74 -3.16 -5.47
N VAL A 102 -16.43 -3.14 -5.72
CA VAL A 102 -15.86 -3.36 -7.05
C VAL A 102 -14.84 -4.47 -6.99
N ARG A 103 -14.60 -5.11 -8.13
CA ARG A 103 -13.63 -6.20 -8.23
C ARG A 103 -12.56 -5.84 -9.23
N ASP A 104 -11.33 -6.16 -8.85
CA ASP A 104 -10.20 -6.20 -9.75
C ASP A 104 -9.44 -7.50 -9.47
N GLY A 105 -9.12 -8.24 -10.53
CA GLY A 105 -8.49 -9.55 -10.44
C GLY A 105 -9.12 -10.48 -9.38
N LYS A 106 -8.36 -10.76 -8.32
CA LYS A 106 -8.70 -11.72 -7.26
C LYS A 106 -9.30 -11.07 -6.01
N PHE A 107 -9.32 -9.74 -5.95
CA PHE A 107 -9.82 -9.00 -4.79
C PHE A 107 -11.17 -8.32 -5.08
N GLU A 108 -11.96 -8.21 -4.02
CA GLU A 108 -13.13 -7.35 -3.96
C GLU A 108 -12.86 -6.22 -2.96
N PHE A 109 -13.08 -4.99 -3.39
CA PHE A 109 -12.78 -3.78 -2.65
C PHE A 109 -14.08 -3.04 -2.31
N THR A 110 -14.19 -2.58 -1.08
CA THR A 110 -15.32 -1.76 -0.61
C THR A 110 -14.81 -0.60 0.21
N VAL A 111 -15.16 0.64 -0.18
CA VAL A 111 -14.90 1.82 0.65
C VAL A 111 -15.89 1.84 1.80
N VAL A 112 -15.38 1.89 3.02
CA VAL A 112 -16.20 1.91 4.24
C VAL A 112 -16.41 3.36 4.71
N ALA A 113 -15.35 4.17 4.67
CA ALA A 113 -15.37 5.56 5.09
C ALA A 113 -14.26 6.37 4.42
N VAL A 114 -14.43 7.69 4.40
CA VAL A 114 -13.38 8.65 4.07
C VAL A 114 -13.38 9.70 5.18
N ASP A 115 -12.27 9.81 5.89
CA ASP A 115 -12.16 10.77 6.99
C ASP A 115 -11.95 12.19 6.46
N PRO A 116 -12.37 13.21 7.22
CA PRO A 116 -12.03 14.60 6.91
C PRO A 116 -10.51 14.81 6.87
N PRO A 117 -10.02 15.78 6.08
CA PRO A 117 -8.59 16.06 6.03
C PRO A 117 -8.02 16.48 7.39
N VAL A 118 -6.86 15.93 7.75
CA VAL A 118 -6.14 16.24 9.00
C VAL A 118 -4.66 16.55 8.73
N PRO A 119 -4.01 17.45 9.50
CA PRO A 119 -2.60 17.77 9.27
C PRO A 119 -1.63 16.73 9.82
N VAL A 120 -2.09 15.86 10.74
CA VAL A 120 -1.28 14.89 11.47
C VAL A 120 -2.07 13.60 11.65
N VAL A 121 -1.40 12.46 11.52
CA VAL A 121 -1.92 11.14 11.87
C VAL A 121 -1.08 10.50 12.97
N GLY A 122 -1.65 9.56 13.71
CA GLY A 122 -1.00 8.90 14.85
C GLY A 122 -1.39 9.47 16.20
N ASP A 123 -0.60 9.13 17.22
CA ASP A 123 -0.83 9.52 18.61
C ASP A 123 0.36 10.30 19.19
N ASP A 124 0.27 10.66 20.47
CA ASP A 124 1.29 11.47 21.17
C ASP A 124 2.68 10.80 21.21
N PHE A 125 2.78 9.48 20.99
CA PHE A 125 4.02 8.73 21.02
C PHE A 125 4.61 8.51 19.62
N LEU A 126 3.76 8.30 18.62
CA LEU A 126 4.16 8.10 17.24
C LEU A 126 3.17 8.79 16.29
N GLN A 127 3.65 9.81 15.60
CA GLN A 127 2.85 10.64 14.70
C GLN A 127 3.64 11.01 13.44
N GLU A 128 2.90 11.33 12.40
CA GLU A 128 3.42 11.85 11.14
C GLU A 128 2.62 13.07 10.69
N THR A 129 3.35 14.08 10.20
CA THR A 129 2.79 15.37 9.76
C THR A 129 2.80 15.43 8.24
N ALA A 130 1.65 15.73 7.64
CA ALA A 130 1.51 15.89 6.21
C ALA A 130 2.31 17.09 5.68
N GLN A 131 2.74 17.03 4.41
CA GLN A 131 3.22 18.21 3.69
C GLN A 131 2.07 19.18 3.40
N GLY A 132 0.88 18.66 3.13
CA GLY A 132 -0.36 19.41 3.10
C GLY A 132 -1.33 18.94 4.19
N GLU A 133 -2.19 18.00 3.84
CA GLU A 133 -3.14 17.36 4.73
C GLU A 133 -3.31 15.89 4.34
N PHE A 134 -3.53 15.01 5.32
CA PHE A 134 -3.87 13.63 5.08
C PHE A 134 -5.37 13.49 4.85
N ILE A 135 -5.75 12.82 3.76
CA ILE A 135 -7.08 12.21 3.59
C ILE A 135 -6.92 10.72 3.87
N VAL A 136 -7.73 10.18 4.79
CA VAL A 136 -7.68 8.75 5.14
C VAL A 136 -8.90 8.04 4.57
N VAL A 137 -8.66 7.00 3.77
CA VAL A 137 -9.71 6.18 3.16
C VAL A 137 -9.71 4.80 3.80
N HIS A 138 -10.85 4.39 4.37
CA HIS A 138 -11.03 3.09 4.99
C HIS A 138 -11.57 2.10 3.96
N LEU A 139 -10.84 1.01 3.74
CA LEU A 139 -11.13 -0.02 2.75
C LEU A 139 -11.32 -1.39 3.40
N THR A 140 -12.32 -2.13 2.93
CA THR A 140 -12.38 -3.58 3.11
C THR A 140 -11.89 -4.26 1.84
N ILE A 141 -10.93 -5.17 1.97
CA ILE A 141 -10.38 -5.97 0.86
C ILE A 141 -10.66 -7.45 1.14
N GLY A 142 -11.44 -8.10 0.26
CA GLY A 142 -11.76 -9.52 0.33
C GLY A 142 -11.04 -10.33 -0.73
N ASN A 143 -10.39 -11.45 -0.33
CA ASN A 143 -9.83 -12.40 -1.29
C ASN A 143 -10.92 -13.34 -1.80
N THR A 144 -11.27 -13.19 -3.08
CA THR A 144 -12.32 -13.98 -3.74
C THR A 144 -11.80 -15.20 -4.50
N SER A 145 -10.48 -15.42 -4.48
CA SER A 145 -9.83 -16.56 -5.13
C SER A 145 -9.79 -17.81 -4.24
N LYS A 146 -9.20 -18.90 -4.76
CA LYS A 146 -9.03 -20.17 -4.05
C LYS A 146 -7.67 -20.31 -3.36
N GLU A 147 -6.79 -19.32 -3.50
CA GLU A 147 -5.42 -19.33 -2.98
C GLU A 147 -5.15 -18.06 -2.17
N ALA A 148 -4.21 -18.11 -1.24
CA ALA A 148 -3.79 -16.92 -0.51
C ALA A 148 -3.22 -15.87 -1.49
N GLN A 149 -3.58 -14.60 -1.29
CA GLN A 149 -3.11 -13.50 -2.15
C GLN A 149 -2.47 -12.42 -1.29
N SER A 150 -1.35 -11.88 -1.78
CA SER A 150 -0.70 -10.74 -1.16
C SER A 150 -1.34 -9.45 -1.66
N TYR A 151 -1.81 -8.63 -0.72
CA TYR A 151 -2.28 -7.28 -0.95
C TYR A 151 -1.15 -6.29 -0.67
N SER A 152 -1.06 -5.22 -1.46
CA SER A 152 -0.18 -4.07 -1.23
C SER A 152 -0.98 -2.77 -1.29
N SER A 153 -0.76 -1.88 -0.31
CA SER A 153 -1.39 -0.56 -0.33
C SER A 153 -0.85 0.34 -1.44
N ASP A 154 0.43 0.21 -1.81
CA ASP A 154 1.10 1.05 -2.82
C ASP A 154 0.46 0.96 -4.22
N ASP A 155 -0.28 -0.12 -4.49
CA ASP A 155 -0.99 -0.32 -5.75
C ASP A 155 -2.28 0.50 -5.85
N GLN A 156 -2.78 1.05 -4.73
CA GLN A 156 -4.03 1.80 -4.69
C GLN A 156 -3.76 3.29 -4.96
N LYS A 157 -4.70 4.00 -5.59
CA LYS A 157 -4.53 5.43 -5.90
C LYS A 157 -5.77 6.25 -5.57
N LEU A 158 -5.55 7.39 -4.92
CA LEU A 158 -6.58 8.42 -4.78
C LEU A 158 -6.51 9.38 -5.97
N VAL A 159 -7.64 9.67 -6.59
CA VAL A 159 -7.75 10.65 -7.67
C VAL A 159 -8.70 11.75 -7.25
N ASP A 160 -8.24 13.00 -7.36
CA ASP A 160 -9.03 14.18 -6.99
C ASP A 160 -9.91 14.71 -8.15
N THR A 161 -10.69 15.75 -7.89
CA THR A 161 -11.53 16.38 -8.95
C THR A 161 -10.77 17.05 -10.08
N GLN A 162 -9.47 17.27 -9.90
CA GLN A 162 -8.59 17.88 -10.88
C GLN A 162 -7.81 16.81 -11.67
N ASN A 163 -8.11 15.52 -11.46
CA ASN A 163 -7.40 14.37 -12.01
C ASN A 163 -5.92 14.31 -11.59
N ARG A 164 -5.59 14.79 -10.38
CA ARG A 164 -4.30 14.53 -9.75
C ARG A 164 -4.37 13.18 -9.05
N GLU A 165 -3.34 12.37 -9.24
CA GLU A 165 -3.17 11.05 -8.62
C GLU A 165 -2.26 11.16 -7.40
N TYR A 166 -2.62 10.42 -6.35
CA TYR A 166 -1.87 10.31 -5.10
C TYR A 166 -1.72 8.84 -4.74
N THR A 167 -0.50 8.46 -4.36
CA THR A 167 -0.21 7.15 -3.76
C THR A 167 -0.36 7.25 -2.24
N PRO A 168 -0.65 6.13 -1.55
CA PRO A 168 -0.65 6.12 -0.09
C PRO A 168 0.72 6.50 0.46
N ASP A 169 0.70 7.12 1.63
CA ASP A 169 1.90 7.37 2.41
C ASP A 169 2.14 6.16 3.32
N SER A 170 3.15 5.36 2.99
CA SER A 170 3.44 4.11 3.71
C SER A 170 3.84 4.34 5.18
N GLY A 171 4.37 5.52 5.52
CA GLY A 171 4.71 5.89 6.90
C GLY A 171 3.44 6.13 7.73
N ALA A 172 2.55 6.95 7.18
CA ALA A 172 1.25 7.24 7.77
C ALA A 172 0.39 5.96 7.87
N ASP A 173 0.37 5.13 6.83
CA ASP A 173 -0.34 3.85 6.83
C ASP A 173 0.16 2.92 7.95
N LEU A 174 1.48 2.84 8.15
CA LEU A 174 2.09 2.05 9.22
C LEU A 174 1.67 2.58 10.60
N ILE A 175 1.60 3.90 10.77
CA ILE A 175 1.20 4.52 12.03
C ILE A 175 -0.29 4.26 12.32
N ILE A 176 -1.16 4.37 11.32
CA ILE A 176 -2.63 4.24 11.50
C ILE A 176 -3.04 2.78 11.69
N ASN A 177 -2.48 1.86 10.90
CA ASN A 177 -2.90 0.47 10.92
C ASN A 177 -2.05 -0.40 11.86
N GLY A 178 -0.89 0.11 12.30
CA GLY A 178 0.13 -0.67 12.95
C GLY A 178 0.89 -1.60 11.99
N GLU A 179 1.67 -2.51 12.56
CA GLU A 179 2.46 -3.47 11.81
C GLU A 179 1.53 -4.44 11.06
N SER A 180 1.42 -4.32 9.73
CA SER A 180 1.04 -5.35 8.72
C SER A 180 0.26 -4.79 7.52
N ALA A 181 -0.39 -3.62 7.59
CA ALA A 181 -1.40 -3.28 6.56
C ALA A 181 -0.86 -2.84 5.19
N TRP A 182 0.40 -2.41 5.10
CA TRP A 182 1.03 -2.00 3.83
C TRP A 182 1.33 -3.19 2.90
N PHE A 183 1.54 -4.37 3.49
CA PHE A 183 1.69 -5.64 2.77
C PHE A 183 1.19 -6.79 3.63
N THR A 184 0.09 -7.42 3.22
CA THR A 184 -0.53 -8.51 3.97
C THR A 184 -0.97 -9.64 3.05
N GLU A 185 -0.81 -10.87 3.50
CA GLU A 185 -1.39 -12.04 2.87
C GLU A 185 -2.82 -12.27 3.37
N ILE A 186 -3.77 -12.39 2.44
CA ILE A 186 -5.18 -12.62 2.73
C ILE A 186 -5.53 -14.04 2.27
N ASN A 187 -5.97 -14.89 3.19
CA ASN A 187 -6.41 -16.25 2.88
C ASN A 187 -7.72 -16.28 2.07
N PRO A 188 -8.00 -17.36 1.30
CA PRO A 188 -9.23 -17.51 0.53
C PRO A 188 -10.50 -17.27 1.35
N GLY A 189 -11.41 -16.44 0.86
CA GLY A 189 -12.69 -16.15 1.51
C GLY A 189 -12.61 -15.22 2.71
N ASN A 190 -11.41 -14.81 3.14
CA ASN A 190 -11.23 -13.83 4.20
C ASN A 190 -11.21 -12.40 3.63
N ALA A 191 -11.44 -11.44 4.52
CA ALA A 191 -11.28 -10.02 4.23
C ALA A 191 -10.50 -9.33 5.34
N ILE A 192 -9.81 -8.25 5.00
CA ILE A 192 -9.14 -7.34 5.93
C ILE A 192 -9.71 -5.94 5.81
N GLN A 193 -9.51 -5.12 6.84
CA GLN A 193 -9.76 -3.69 6.80
C GLN A 193 -8.45 -2.95 6.92
N VAL A 194 -8.27 -1.92 6.08
CA VAL A 194 -7.09 -1.05 6.08
C VAL A 194 -7.53 0.39 5.95
N ALA A 195 -6.73 1.30 6.51
CA ALA A 195 -6.86 2.73 6.33
C ALA A 195 -5.68 3.23 5.48
N LEU A 196 -5.97 3.89 4.37
CA LEU A 196 -4.98 4.42 3.44
C LEU A 196 -4.89 5.93 3.57
N ALA A 197 -3.75 6.45 4.02
CA ALA A 197 -3.50 7.87 4.16
C ALA A 197 -2.85 8.44 2.90
N TYR A 198 -3.40 9.54 2.39
CA TYR A 198 -2.88 10.25 1.23
C TYR A 198 -2.50 11.68 1.63
N ASP A 199 -1.22 12.04 1.50
CA ASP A 199 -0.76 13.42 1.66
C ASP A 199 -1.12 14.23 0.41
N VAL A 200 -2.09 15.11 0.55
CA VAL A 200 -2.65 15.92 -0.54
C VAL A 200 -2.43 17.41 -0.28
N SER A 201 -2.54 18.23 -1.33
CA SER A 201 -2.53 19.68 -1.15
C SER A 201 -3.73 20.15 -0.32
N PRO A 202 -3.61 21.19 0.52
CA PRO A 202 -4.75 21.73 1.28
C PRO A 202 -5.94 22.10 0.40
N GLY A 203 -7.15 21.70 0.82
CA GLY A 203 -8.39 21.90 0.10
C GLY A 203 -8.61 20.92 -1.05
N THR A 204 -7.85 19.82 -1.11
CA THR A 204 -8.06 18.78 -2.12
C THR A 204 -9.39 18.07 -1.86
N VAL A 205 -10.18 17.90 -2.92
CA VAL A 205 -11.44 17.16 -2.84
C VAL A 205 -11.24 15.80 -3.53
N PRO A 206 -11.33 14.67 -2.82
CA PRO A 206 -11.13 13.33 -3.39
C PRO A 206 -12.32 12.97 -4.28
N ALA A 207 -12.11 12.49 -5.50
CA ALA A 207 -13.20 12.17 -6.45
C ALA A 207 -13.46 10.67 -6.53
N LYS A 208 -12.39 9.88 -6.67
CA LYS A 208 -12.47 8.43 -6.82
C LYS A 208 -11.24 7.76 -6.23
N LEU A 209 -11.39 6.50 -5.89
CA LEU A 209 -10.29 5.60 -5.57
C LEU A 209 -10.12 4.61 -6.74
N GLU A 210 -8.92 4.49 -7.27
CA GLU A 210 -8.53 3.44 -8.20
C GLU A 210 -7.88 2.32 -7.39
N VAL A 211 -8.46 1.12 -7.48
CA VAL A 211 -8.05 -0.05 -6.72
C VAL A 211 -7.50 -1.12 -7.65
N HIS A 212 -6.47 -1.81 -7.20
CA HIS A 212 -5.70 -2.76 -8.01
C HIS A 212 -5.38 -4.03 -7.22
N ASP A 213 -5.56 -5.19 -7.85
CA ASP A 213 -5.09 -6.50 -7.37
C ASP A 213 -3.57 -6.63 -7.44
N SER A 214 -2.95 -5.92 -8.38
CA SER A 214 -1.49 -5.80 -8.49
C SER A 214 -1.13 -4.58 -9.31
N PHE A 215 0.10 -4.10 -9.21
CA PHE A 215 0.65 -3.05 -10.06
C PHE A 215 0.39 -3.20 -11.59
N LEU A 216 0.21 -4.43 -12.07
CA LEU A 216 0.01 -4.74 -13.49
C LEU A 216 -1.46 -4.85 -13.90
N SER A 217 -2.40 -4.75 -12.95
CA SER A 217 -3.82 -4.88 -13.27
C SER A 217 -4.37 -3.60 -13.91
N ASP A 218 -5.44 -3.77 -14.70
CA ASP A 218 -6.17 -2.65 -15.30
C ASP A 218 -6.85 -1.77 -14.23
N GLY A 219 -7.12 -2.34 -13.05
CA GLY A 219 -7.73 -1.66 -11.91
C GLY A 219 -9.25 -1.52 -12.02
N ALA A 220 -9.86 -1.12 -10.90
CA ALA A 220 -11.27 -0.76 -10.82
C ALA A 220 -11.42 0.59 -10.11
N THR A 221 -12.53 1.28 -10.36
CA THR A 221 -12.78 2.61 -9.80
C THR A 221 -13.96 2.59 -8.84
N ILE A 222 -13.78 3.20 -7.66
CA ILE A 222 -14.83 3.47 -6.68
C ILE A 222 -15.03 4.98 -6.59
N ALA A 223 -16.23 5.47 -6.84
CA ALA A 223 -16.56 6.88 -6.63
C ALA A 223 -16.61 7.18 -5.11
N LEU A 224 -16.03 8.31 -4.70
CA LEU A 224 -16.00 8.75 -3.29
C LEU A 224 -17.03 9.86 -3.01
N ARG A 225 -17.97 10.10 -3.93
CA ARG A 225 -18.98 11.17 -3.88
C ARG A 225 -20.32 10.71 -4.45
#